data_AF-A0A7L3GJK7-F1
#
_entry.id   AF-A0A7L3GJK7-F1
#
_cell.length_a   1.000
_cell.length_b   1.000
_cell.length_c   1.000
_cell.angle_alpha   90.00
_cell.angle_beta   90.00
_cell.angle_gamma   90.00
#
_symmetry.space_group_name_H-M   'P 1'
#
loop_
_entity.id
_entity.type
_entity.pdbx_description
1 polymer ?
#
loop_
_entity_poly.entity_id
_entity_poly.type
_entity_poly.pdbx_seq_one_letter_code
_entity_poly.pdbx_strand_id
1 'polypeptide(L)'
;FLLSLKLENKTKGKLQKQICQVVLDHFEKQYTTELGDTWASVRDVLTRPLCWQYAVLLNKFSQSAELENTLHAKGYHPAFRGPLPYLPASLKCYIRRAPGRFPAQKHQAGKLKEYYLLNAASLLPVLALEVKDGEDVLDLCAAPGGKSVAALQCASPGNFHCNEYDDLRSRWLKQTIESFIPDPLINLIMVSKLDGRQIGDLKPEFYDKVLVDAPCSNDRSWLFSSDIQQATLRLIQRKELSSLQFQLLR
;
A
#
# COMPACT_ATOMS: atom_id res chain seq x y z
N PHE A 1 -4.29 14.19 -42.85
CA PHE A 1 -5.43 13.28 -42.59
C PHE A 1 -5.05 11.87 -42.12
N LEU A 2 -3.83 11.35 -42.33
CA LEU A 2 -3.42 9.99 -41.91
C LEU A 2 -2.63 9.88 -40.58
N LEU A 3 -2.46 10.99 -39.85
CA LEU A 3 -1.77 11.02 -38.54
C LEU A 3 -2.72 11.07 -37.33
N SER A 4 -4.02 11.32 -37.54
CA SER A 4 -5.03 11.35 -36.46
C SER A 4 -5.56 9.96 -36.07
N LEU A 5 -5.50 8.98 -36.99
CA LEU A 5 -6.05 7.64 -36.79
C LEU A 5 -5.14 6.67 -36.02
N LYS A 6 -3.89 7.07 -35.71
CA LYS A 6 -2.94 6.22 -34.95
C LYS A 6 -2.91 6.51 -33.45
N LEU A 7 -3.55 7.58 -32.96
CA LEU A 7 -3.70 7.82 -31.52
C LEU A 7 -4.95 7.17 -30.92
N GLU A 8 -5.96 6.82 -31.72
CA GLU A 8 -7.22 6.25 -31.21
C GLU A 8 -7.18 4.74 -30.92
N ASN A 9 -6.10 4.04 -31.33
CA ASN A 9 -6.05 2.57 -31.27
C ASN A 9 -5.16 1.98 -30.15
N LYS A 10 -4.62 2.79 -29.22
CA LYS A 10 -3.85 2.31 -28.05
C LYS A 10 -4.66 2.23 -26.74
N THR A 11 -5.96 2.49 -26.79
CA THR A 11 -6.89 2.35 -25.66
C THR A 11 -7.74 1.07 -25.78
N LYS A 12 -7.21 0.00 -26.37
CA LYS A 12 -7.84 -1.33 -26.30
C LYS A 12 -7.70 -1.90 -24.88
N GLY A 13 -8.76 -1.70 -24.09
CA GLY A 13 -9.23 -2.68 -23.10
C GLY A 13 -8.46 -2.76 -21.78
N LYS A 14 -8.43 -1.70 -20.97
CA LYS A 14 -8.49 -1.94 -19.52
C LYS A 14 -9.94 -2.34 -19.25
N LEU A 15 -10.19 -3.62 -18.93
CA LEU A 15 -11.50 -4.05 -18.42
C LEU A 15 -11.93 -3.03 -17.35
N GLN A 16 -13.06 -2.36 -17.61
CA GLN A 16 -13.67 -1.50 -16.62
C GLN A 16 -13.91 -2.37 -15.40
N LYS A 17 -13.46 -1.92 -14.22
CA LYS A 17 -13.60 -2.70 -12.99
C LYS A 17 -15.08 -2.99 -12.79
N GLN A 18 -15.50 -4.23 -13.04
CA GLN A 18 -16.88 -4.65 -12.90
C GLN A 18 -17.14 -5.02 -11.44
N ILE A 19 -18.20 -4.48 -10.87
CA ILE A 19 -18.64 -4.83 -9.53
C ILE A 19 -19.15 -6.26 -9.54
N CYS A 20 -18.65 -7.09 -8.62
CA CYS A 20 -19.15 -8.43 -8.38
C CYS A 20 -20.37 -8.33 -7.47
N GLN A 21 -21.56 -8.58 -8.02
CA GLN A 21 -22.81 -8.42 -7.29
C GLN A 21 -22.87 -9.34 -6.06
N VAL A 22 -22.38 -10.57 -6.16
CA VAL A 22 -22.32 -11.52 -5.02
C VAL A 22 -21.52 -10.97 -3.85
N VAL A 23 -20.41 -10.27 -4.12
CA VAL A 23 -19.59 -9.62 -3.08
C VAL A 23 -20.29 -8.39 -2.53
N LEU A 24 -20.91 -7.59 -3.41
CA LEU A 24 -21.66 -6.42 -2.97
C LEU A 24 -22.84 -6.81 -2.07
N ASP A 25 -23.64 -7.81 -2.44
CA ASP A 25 -24.78 -8.29 -1.65
C ASP A 25 -24.34 -8.81 -0.27
N HIS A 26 -23.17 -9.48 -0.21
CA HIS A 26 -22.57 -9.89 1.04
C HIS A 26 -22.19 -8.67 1.92
N PHE A 27 -21.55 -7.66 1.33
CA PHE A 27 -21.21 -6.42 2.01
C PHE A 27 -22.44 -5.64 2.45
N GLU A 28 -23.50 -5.59 1.65
CA GLU A 28 -24.77 -4.95 2.02
C GLU A 28 -25.33 -5.57 3.29
N LYS A 29 -25.41 -6.91 3.37
CA LYS A 29 -25.91 -7.62 4.54
C LYS A 29 -25.04 -7.38 5.78
N GLN A 30 -23.72 -7.51 5.64
CA GLN A 30 -22.79 -7.41 6.74
C GLN A 30 -22.65 -5.95 7.23
N TYR A 31 -22.28 -5.04 6.34
CA TYR A 31 -21.94 -3.67 6.71
C TYR A 31 -23.13 -2.77 6.98
N THR A 32 -24.33 -3.08 6.50
CA THR A 32 -25.54 -2.41 7.02
C THR A 32 -25.72 -2.69 8.52
N THR A 33 -25.42 -3.93 8.95
CA THR A 33 -25.51 -4.31 10.37
C THR A 33 -24.40 -3.66 11.20
N GLU A 34 -23.17 -3.63 10.68
CA GLU A 34 -22.00 -3.11 11.43
C GLU A 34 -21.90 -1.58 11.43
N LEU A 35 -22.26 -0.91 10.33
CA LEU A 35 -22.03 0.51 10.12
C LEU A 35 -23.32 1.35 10.13
N GLY A 36 -24.49 0.72 10.11
CA GLY A 36 -25.80 1.39 10.11
C GLY A 36 -25.91 2.43 8.98
N ASP A 37 -26.39 3.62 9.31
CA ASP A 37 -26.62 4.72 8.35
C ASP A 37 -25.36 5.17 7.60
N THR A 38 -24.17 4.95 8.18
CA THR A 38 -22.91 5.36 7.54
C THR A 38 -22.55 4.48 6.35
N TRP A 39 -23.09 3.24 6.28
CA TRP A 39 -22.80 2.29 5.19
C TRP A 39 -23.13 2.87 3.82
N ALA A 40 -24.24 3.60 3.68
CA ALA A 40 -24.64 4.20 2.40
C ALA A 40 -23.54 5.08 1.80
N SER A 41 -22.87 5.88 2.64
CA SER A 41 -21.77 6.76 2.23
C SER A 41 -20.49 5.98 1.89
N VAL A 42 -20.17 4.97 2.70
CA VAL A 42 -19.01 4.09 2.48
C VAL A 42 -19.18 3.31 1.18
N ARG A 43 -20.37 2.76 0.93
CA ARG A 43 -20.71 2.03 -0.28
C ARG A 43 -20.58 2.89 -1.53
N ASP A 44 -21.06 4.14 -1.51
CA ASP A 44 -20.93 5.04 -2.66
C ASP A 44 -19.45 5.25 -3.04
N VAL A 45 -18.59 5.47 -2.05
CA VAL A 45 -17.14 5.60 -2.28
C VAL A 45 -16.51 4.28 -2.72
N LEU A 46 -16.91 3.16 -2.11
CA LEU A 46 -16.35 1.83 -2.38
C LEU A 46 -16.66 1.37 -3.82
N THR A 47 -17.86 1.66 -4.32
CA THR A 47 -18.35 1.26 -5.65
C THR A 47 -17.90 2.20 -6.78
N ARG A 48 -17.27 3.34 -6.47
CA ARG A 48 -16.85 4.35 -7.45
C ARG A 48 -15.31 4.51 -7.50
N PRO A 49 -14.58 3.67 -8.25
CA PRO A 49 -13.11 3.76 -8.35
C PRO A 49 -12.54 5.12 -8.73
N LEU A 50 -13.32 5.95 -9.43
CA LEU A 50 -12.92 7.30 -9.84
C LEU A 50 -12.79 8.28 -8.67
N CYS A 51 -13.47 8.04 -7.55
CA CYS A 51 -13.35 8.89 -6.36
C CYS A 51 -12.26 8.40 -5.39
N TRP A 52 -11.56 7.31 -5.71
CA TRP A 52 -10.50 6.80 -4.84
C TRP A 52 -9.30 7.73 -4.89
N GLN A 53 -8.99 8.28 -3.73
CA GLN A 53 -7.82 9.12 -3.55
C GLN A 53 -6.56 8.26 -3.40
N TYR A 54 -5.49 8.71 -4.04
CA TYR A 54 -4.15 8.15 -3.90
C TYR A 54 -3.19 9.24 -3.42
N ALA A 55 -2.26 8.83 -2.57
CA ALA A 55 -1.15 9.62 -2.09
C ALA A 55 0.07 9.44 -3.00
N VAL A 56 0.82 10.53 -3.14
CA VAL A 56 2.17 10.57 -3.71
C VAL A 56 3.14 10.74 -2.53
N LEU A 57 3.74 9.63 -2.09
CA LEU A 57 4.79 9.65 -1.07
C LEU A 57 6.12 9.89 -1.76
N LEU A 58 6.80 10.99 -1.45
CA LEU A 58 8.10 11.28 -2.03
C LEU A 58 9.17 10.36 -1.45
N ASN A 59 10.16 10.05 -2.29
CA ASN A 59 11.34 9.33 -1.89
C ASN A 59 12.43 10.32 -1.47
N LYS A 60 12.73 10.41 -0.17
CA LYS A 60 13.75 11.29 0.40
C LYS A 60 15.14 11.06 -0.20
N PHE A 61 15.40 9.89 -0.78
CA PHE A 61 16.68 9.52 -1.39
C PHE A 61 16.85 9.97 -2.85
N SER A 62 15.80 10.45 -3.50
CA SER A 62 15.84 10.80 -4.94
C SER A 62 14.90 11.94 -5.35
N GLN A 63 14.20 12.56 -4.40
CA GLN A 63 13.26 13.65 -4.66
C GLN A 63 13.96 14.89 -5.24
N SER A 64 13.25 15.57 -6.13
CA SER A 64 13.65 16.82 -6.78
C SER A 64 12.68 17.96 -6.44
N ALA A 65 13.15 19.21 -6.39
CA ALA A 65 12.28 20.37 -6.23
C ALA A 65 11.28 20.53 -7.39
N GLU A 66 11.65 20.07 -8.59
CA GLU A 66 10.83 20.06 -9.80
C GLU A 66 9.57 19.20 -9.65
N LEU A 67 9.70 18.05 -8.97
CA LEU A 67 8.56 17.17 -8.68
C LEU A 67 7.54 17.85 -7.76
N GLU A 68 8.00 18.49 -6.69
CA GLU A 68 7.12 19.22 -5.76
C GLU A 68 6.37 20.36 -6.47
N ASN A 69 7.09 21.14 -7.30
CA ASN A 69 6.49 22.19 -8.14
C ASN A 69 5.43 21.60 -9.09
N THR A 70 5.70 20.44 -9.70
CA THR A 70 4.76 19.75 -10.59
C THR A 70 3.51 19.27 -9.84
N LEU A 71 3.68 18.75 -8.61
CA LEU A 71 2.58 18.33 -7.75
C LEU A 71 1.68 19.52 -7.41
N HIS A 72 2.27 20.64 -6.97
CA HIS A 72 1.53 21.87 -6.68
C HIS A 72 0.77 22.42 -7.90
N ALA A 73 1.42 22.50 -9.06
CA ALA A 73 0.78 22.94 -10.30
C ALA A 73 -0.39 22.04 -10.72
N LYS A 74 -0.38 20.76 -10.33
CA LYS A 74 -1.48 19.81 -10.56
C LYS A 74 -2.52 19.79 -9.44
N GLY A 75 -2.42 20.70 -8.45
CA GLY A 75 -3.36 20.83 -7.34
C GLY A 75 -3.19 19.79 -6.22
N TYR A 76 -2.03 19.13 -6.16
CA TYR A 76 -1.67 18.34 -5.00
C TYR A 76 -1.24 19.24 -3.85
N HIS A 77 -1.52 18.80 -2.63
CA HIS A 77 -1.15 19.49 -1.40
C HIS A 77 -0.73 18.46 -0.34
N PRO A 78 0.05 18.87 0.68
CA PRO A 78 0.45 17.98 1.75
C PRO A 78 -0.73 17.23 2.37
N ALA A 79 -0.56 15.92 2.56
CA ALA A 79 -1.60 15.01 3.07
C ALA A 79 -1.97 15.32 4.52
N PHE A 80 -1.00 15.77 5.29
CA PHE A 80 -1.15 16.15 6.69
C PHE A 80 -1.06 17.67 6.79
N ARG A 81 -2.10 18.30 7.37
CA ARG A 81 -2.15 19.74 7.61
C ARG A 81 -2.03 19.99 9.11
N GLY A 82 -1.07 20.82 9.49
CA GLY A 82 -0.81 21.17 10.89
C GLY A 82 0.30 20.32 11.53
N PRO A 83 0.83 20.77 12.68
CA PRO A 83 1.86 20.03 13.40
C PRO A 83 1.22 18.81 14.05
N LEU A 84 1.45 17.63 13.47
CA LEU A 84 1.29 16.37 14.18
C LEU A 84 2.56 16.16 15.00
N PRO A 85 2.49 15.96 16.34
CA PRO A 85 3.67 15.89 17.20
C PRO A 85 4.68 14.82 16.77
N TYR A 86 4.20 13.79 16.10
CA TYR A 86 4.96 12.60 15.71
C TYR A 86 5.15 12.47 14.19
N LEU A 87 4.81 13.49 13.40
CA LEU A 87 5.02 13.43 11.95
C LEU A 87 6.50 13.65 11.63
N PRO A 88 7.20 12.66 11.05
CA PRO A 88 8.61 12.80 10.76
C PRO A 88 8.84 13.92 9.74
N ALA A 89 9.78 14.81 10.01
CA ALA A 89 10.09 15.95 9.13
C ALA A 89 10.53 15.52 7.72
N SER A 90 11.10 14.32 7.60
CA SER A 90 11.50 13.67 6.34
C SER A 90 10.32 13.18 5.50
N LEU A 91 9.16 12.95 6.11
CA LEU A 91 8.02 12.34 5.43
C LEU A 91 7.24 13.38 4.62
N LYS A 92 7.46 13.40 3.31
CA LYS A 92 6.70 14.24 2.38
C LYS A 92 5.67 13.40 1.64
N CYS A 93 4.39 13.68 1.87
CA CYS A 93 3.29 13.01 1.20
C CYS A 93 2.23 14.00 0.71
N TYR A 94 1.78 13.81 -0.53
CA TYR A 94 0.87 14.72 -1.22
C TYR A 94 -0.41 14.01 -1.68
N ILE A 95 -1.55 14.66 -1.51
CA ILE A 95 -2.86 14.18 -1.97
C ILE A 95 -3.55 15.23 -2.84
N ARG A 96 -4.52 14.80 -3.62
CA ARG A 96 -5.38 15.66 -4.44
C ARG A 96 -6.83 15.25 -4.26
N ARG A 97 -7.73 16.23 -4.08
CA ARG A 97 -9.18 15.98 -3.93
C ARG A 97 -9.85 15.60 -5.25
N ALA A 98 -9.39 16.18 -6.35
CA ALA A 98 -9.93 15.88 -7.67
C ALA A 98 -9.57 14.44 -8.10
N PRO A 99 -10.46 13.77 -8.85
CA PRO A 99 -10.20 12.46 -9.43
C PRO A 99 -8.90 12.39 -10.25
N GLY A 100 -8.36 11.18 -10.33
CA GLY A 100 -7.18 10.87 -11.14
C GLY A 100 -5.99 10.43 -10.31
N ARG A 101 -5.04 9.77 -10.98
CA ARG A 101 -3.82 9.26 -10.36
C ARG A 101 -2.61 9.95 -10.97
N PHE A 102 -1.63 10.27 -10.14
CA PHE A 102 -0.32 10.67 -10.65
C PHE A 102 0.29 9.49 -11.44
N PRO A 103 1.08 9.75 -12.51
CA PRO A 103 1.67 8.68 -13.31
C PRO A 103 2.49 7.71 -12.45
N ALA A 104 2.43 6.41 -12.76
CA ALA A 104 3.26 5.43 -12.06
C ALA A 104 4.66 5.36 -12.68
N GLN A 105 5.71 5.31 -11.85
CA GLN A 105 7.08 5.04 -12.30
C GLN A 105 7.34 3.53 -12.32
N LYS A 106 7.83 3.03 -13.46
CA LYS A 106 8.26 1.63 -13.60
C LYS A 106 9.59 1.41 -12.90
N HIS A 107 9.80 0.21 -12.38
CA HIS A 107 11.12 -0.20 -11.87
C HIS A 107 12.15 -0.15 -12.99
N GLN A 108 13.34 0.36 -12.69
CA GLN A 108 14.50 0.41 -13.55
C GLN A 108 15.72 0.14 -12.67
N ALA A 109 16.50 -0.89 -12.99
CA ALA A 109 17.68 -1.25 -12.22
C ALA A 109 18.67 -0.07 -12.15
N GLY A 110 19.22 0.18 -10.96
CA GLY A 110 20.18 1.28 -10.73
C GLY A 110 19.56 2.69 -10.72
N LYS A 111 18.23 2.83 -10.85
CA LYS A 111 17.55 4.13 -10.80
C LYS A 111 16.44 4.15 -9.75
N LEU A 112 16.63 4.99 -8.74
CA LEU A 112 15.60 5.24 -7.74
C LEU A 112 14.41 5.98 -8.34
N LYS A 113 13.22 5.59 -7.91
CA LYS A 113 11.95 6.30 -8.15
C LYS A 113 11.86 7.48 -7.22
N GLU A 114 11.26 8.56 -7.71
CA GLU A 114 11.11 9.81 -6.95
C GLU A 114 9.92 9.76 -6.00
N TYR A 115 8.96 8.86 -6.22
CA TYR A 115 7.77 8.73 -5.39
C TYR A 115 7.09 7.35 -5.49
N TYR A 116 6.37 6.99 -4.43
CA TYR A 116 5.51 5.83 -4.33
C TYR A 116 4.04 6.25 -4.37
N LEU A 117 3.21 5.48 -5.08
CA LEU A 117 1.75 5.71 -5.16
C LEU A 117 1.00 4.70 -4.28
N LEU A 118 0.42 5.17 -3.18
CA LEU A 118 -0.28 4.35 -2.19
C LEU A 118 -1.65 4.93 -1.84
N ASN A 119 -2.46 4.17 -1.11
CA ASN A 119 -3.60 4.75 -0.41
C ASN A 119 -3.07 5.60 0.75
N ALA A 120 -3.55 6.83 0.91
CA ALA A 120 -3.11 7.70 2.00
C ALA A 120 -3.33 7.06 3.38
N ALA A 121 -4.41 6.31 3.54
CA ALA A 121 -4.70 5.58 4.78
C ALA A 121 -3.62 4.54 5.15
N SER A 122 -2.86 4.02 4.18
CA SER A 122 -1.78 3.07 4.44
C SER A 122 -0.59 3.68 5.21
N LEU A 123 -0.51 5.02 5.30
CA LEU A 123 0.50 5.70 6.13
C LEU A 123 0.16 5.70 7.62
N LEU A 124 -1.12 5.61 7.98
CA LEU A 124 -1.56 5.69 9.37
C LEU A 124 -0.91 4.64 10.29
N PRO A 125 -0.87 3.33 9.96
CA PRO A 125 -0.20 2.35 10.82
C PRO A 125 1.31 2.56 10.90
N VAL A 126 1.94 3.10 9.85
CA VAL A 126 3.37 3.39 9.84
C VAL A 126 3.68 4.58 10.76
N LEU A 127 2.85 5.62 10.71
CA LEU A 127 2.98 6.77 11.59
C LEU A 127 2.71 6.39 13.05
N ALA A 128 1.70 5.56 13.31
CA ALA A 128 1.38 5.10 14.66
C ALA A 128 2.44 4.17 15.27
N LEU A 129 3.26 3.51 14.44
CA LEU A 129 4.37 2.68 14.91
C LEU A 129 5.50 3.53 15.53
N GLU A 130 5.62 4.80 15.10
CA GLU A 130 6.58 5.79 15.59
C GLU A 130 8.02 5.25 15.63
N VAL A 131 8.44 4.63 14.52
CA VAL A 131 9.80 4.10 14.36
C VAL A 131 10.82 5.21 14.56
N LYS A 132 11.86 4.93 15.34
CA LYS A 132 12.99 5.83 15.59
C LYS A 132 14.25 5.34 14.89
N ASP A 133 15.19 6.26 14.72
CA ASP A 133 16.49 5.94 14.15
C ASP A 133 17.23 4.95 15.05
N GLY A 134 17.83 3.93 14.42
CA GLY A 134 18.58 2.87 15.11
C GLY A 134 17.73 1.72 15.66
N GLU A 135 16.40 1.80 15.66
CA GLU A 135 15.53 0.69 16.11
C GLU A 135 15.55 -0.49 15.11
N ASP A 136 15.41 -1.71 15.63
CA ASP A 136 15.24 -2.93 14.86
C ASP A 136 13.76 -3.19 14.56
N VAL A 137 13.41 -3.20 13.28
CA VAL A 137 12.01 -3.17 12.83
C VAL A 137 11.67 -4.38 11.95
N LEU A 138 10.50 -4.95 12.18
CA LEU A 138 9.91 -6.01 11.36
C LEU A 138 8.65 -5.52 10.65
N ASP A 139 8.60 -5.65 9.32
CA ASP A 139 7.37 -5.65 8.54
C ASP A 139 7.02 -7.10 8.20
N LEU A 140 6.06 -7.68 8.93
CA LEU A 140 5.81 -9.12 8.94
C LEU A 140 5.16 -9.63 7.64
N CYS A 141 4.43 -8.75 6.95
CA CYS A 141 3.64 -9.04 5.75
C CYS A 141 3.87 -7.94 4.69
N ALA A 142 5.13 -7.77 4.31
CA ALA A 142 5.64 -6.54 3.72
C ALA A 142 5.16 -6.27 2.29
N ALA A 143 4.84 -7.29 1.47
CA ALA A 143 4.62 -7.04 0.06
C ALA A 143 3.28 -6.32 -0.23
N PRO A 144 3.24 -5.44 -1.24
CA PRO A 144 4.28 -5.16 -2.22
C PRO A 144 5.38 -4.18 -1.76
N GLY A 145 5.40 -3.75 -0.50
CA GLY A 145 6.47 -2.94 0.09
C GLY A 145 6.12 -1.48 0.35
N GLY A 146 4.86 -1.07 0.13
CA GLY A 146 4.47 0.34 0.27
C GLY A 146 4.60 0.88 1.70
N LYS A 147 4.27 0.06 2.70
CA LYS A 147 4.42 0.42 4.12
C LYS A 147 5.87 0.35 4.57
N SER A 148 6.62 -0.65 4.11
CA SER A 148 8.06 -0.76 4.30
C SER A 148 8.80 0.49 3.78
N VAL A 149 8.50 0.91 2.54
CA VAL A 149 9.05 2.14 1.96
C VAL A 149 8.66 3.35 2.80
N ALA A 150 7.40 3.46 3.23
CA ALA A 150 6.96 4.57 4.07
C ALA A 150 7.70 4.62 5.42
N ALA A 151 7.90 3.49 6.09
CA ALA A 151 8.66 3.42 7.34
C ALA A 151 10.11 3.89 7.13
N LEU A 152 10.74 3.47 6.03
CA LEU A 152 12.08 3.90 5.64
C LEU A 152 12.14 5.37 5.19
N GLN A 153 11.01 6.00 4.81
CA GLN A 153 10.95 7.45 4.64
C GLN A 153 10.90 8.17 5.99
N CYS A 154 10.16 7.62 6.96
CA CYS A 154 10.01 8.19 8.31
C CYS A 154 11.33 8.23 9.10
N ALA A 155 12.08 7.13 9.11
CA ALA A 155 13.24 6.96 9.99
C ALA A 155 14.42 6.28 9.25
N SER A 156 15.51 6.04 9.98
CA SER A 156 16.69 5.28 9.59
C SER A 156 16.89 4.12 10.58
N PRO A 157 16.18 2.99 10.39
CA PRO A 157 16.25 1.82 11.27
C PRO A 157 17.66 1.22 11.33
N GLY A 158 17.99 0.56 12.45
CA GLY A 158 19.23 -0.20 12.61
C GLY A 158 19.25 -1.43 11.72
N ASN A 159 18.26 -2.30 11.91
CA ASN A 159 17.90 -3.37 10.97
C ASN A 159 16.44 -3.24 10.54
N PHE A 160 16.15 -3.51 9.27
CA PHE A 160 14.78 -3.53 8.75
C PHE A 160 14.46 -4.85 8.07
N HIS A 161 13.66 -5.68 8.72
CA HIS A 161 13.27 -6.99 8.20
C HIS A 161 11.92 -6.91 7.48
N CYS A 162 11.91 -7.11 6.16
CA CYS A 162 10.70 -7.27 5.36
C CYS A 162 10.44 -8.76 5.11
N ASN A 163 9.39 -9.32 5.70
CA ASN A 163 8.98 -10.70 5.42
C ASN A 163 7.79 -10.74 4.45
N GLU A 164 7.84 -11.63 3.47
CA GLU A 164 6.70 -11.97 2.62
C GLU A 164 6.71 -13.46 2.29
N TYR A 165 5.65 -14.15 2.71
CA TYR A 165 5.50 -15.59 2.52
C TYR A 165 5.32 -16.00 1.04
N ASP A 166 4.58 -15.22 0.26
CA ASP A 166 4.28 -15.56 -1.14
C ASP A 166 5.46 -15.24 -2.08
N ASP A 167 5.84 -16.20 -2.92
CA ASP A 167 7.00 -16.09 -3.83
C ASP A 167 6.85 -14.97 -4.87
N LEU A 168 5.66 -14.80 -5.44
CA LEU A 168 5.41 -13.79 -6.47
C LEU A 168 5.45 -12.38 -5.85
N ARG A 169 4.79 -12.21 -4.71
CA ARG A 169 4.75 -10.97 -3.94
C ARG A 169 6.11 -10.61 -3.38
N SER A 170 6.91 -11.60 -2.94
CA SER A 170 8.28 -11.38 -2.49
C SER A 170 9.17 -10.82 -3.61
N ARG A 171 8.98 -11.27 -4.86
CA ARG A 171 9.67 -10.67 -6.02
C ARG A 171 9.27 -9.20 -6.23
N TRP A 172 8.00 -8.86 -6.07
CA TRP A 172 7.54 -7.46 -6.18
C TRP A 172 8.07 -6.59 -5.03
N LEU A 173 8.16 -7.15 -3.83
CA LEU A 173 8.76 -6.50 -2.68
C LEU A 173 10.24 -6.17 -2.94
N LYS A 174 11.03 -7.14 -3.41
CA LYS A 174 12.45 -6.91 -3.77
C LYS A 174 12.61 -5.80 -4.81
N GLN A 175 11.84 -5.86 -5.90
CA GLN A 175 11.83 -4.80 -6.92
C GLN A 175 11.42 -3.44 -6.36
N THR A 176 10.53 -3.42 -5.37
CA THR A 176 10.13 -2.19 -4.69
C THR A 176 11.29 -1.66 -3.85
N ILE A 177 11.91 -2.47 -3.01
CA ILE A 177 13.08 -2.03 -2.21
C ILE A 177 14.19 -1.49 -3.12
N GLU A 178 14.58 -2.21 -4.17
CA GLU A 178 15.56 -1.77 -5.17
C GLU A 178 15.17 -0.46 -5.88
N SER A 179 13.87 -0.19 -6.03
CA SER A 179 13.39 1.04 -6.68
C SER A 179 13.43 2.26 -5.77
N PHE A 180 13.54 2.10 -4.45
CA PHE A 180 13.34 3.18 -3.50
C PHE A 180 14.53 3.40 -2.59
N ILE A 181 15.31 2.35 -2.29
CA ILE A 181 16.39 2.41 -1.31
C ILE A 181 17.74 2.40 -2.03
N PRO A 182 18.64 3.35 -1.73
CA PRO A 182 19.98 3.38 -2.33
C PRO A 182 20.88 2.26 -1.79
N ASP A 183 21.85 1.83 -2.60
CA ASP A 183 22.77 0.72 -2.29
C ASP A 183 23.43 0.78 -0.90
N PRO A 184 23.90 1.94 -0.37
CA PRO A 184 24.51 1.98 0.96
C PRO A 184 23.58 1.55 2.09
N LEU A 185 22.26 1.69 1.90
CA LEU A 185 21.25 1.35 2.90
C LEU A 185 20.64 -0.04 2.69
N ILE A 186 20.91 -0.68 1.54
CA ILE A 186 20.33 -2.00 1.23
C ILE A 186 20.79 -3.08 2.20
N ASN A 187 22.01 -2.95 2.72
CA ASN A 187 22.61 -3.92 3.65
C ASN A 187 21.90 -3.96 5.01
N LEU A 188 21.17 -2.91 5.37
CA LEU A 188 20.36 -2.85 6.59
C LEU A 188 18.97 -3.48 6.40
N ILE A 189 18.61 -3.83 5.15
CA ILE A 189 17.30 -4.38 4.81
C ILE A 189 17.41 -5.88 4.54
N MET A 190 16.81 -6.67 5.41
CA MET A 190 16.65 -8.11 5.20
C MET A 190 15.32 -8.37 4.51
N VAL A 191 15.32 -9.12 3.40
CA VAL A 191 14.08 -9.63 2.78
C VAL A 191 14.02 -11.14 2.92
N SER A 192 13.01 -11.66 3.59
CA SER A 192 12.82 -13.10 3.80
C SER A 192 11.47 -13.61 3.28
N LYS A 193 11.36 -14.94 3.23
CA LYS A 193 10.18 -15.68 2.81
C LYS A 193 9.85 -16.75 3.84
N LEU A 194 9.56 -16.30 5.06
CA LEU A 194 9.24 -17.17 6.18
C LEU A 194 7.73 -17.16 6.43
N ASP A 195 7.24 -18.23 7.06
CA ASP A 195 5.92 -18.19 7.68
C ASP A 195 5.97 -17.19 8.85
N GLY A 196 5.20 -16.10 8.73
CA GLY A 196 5.21 -15.03 9.73
C GLY A 196 4.87 -15.53 11.14
N ARG A 197 4.10 -16.62 11.25
CA ARG A 197 3.72 -17.24 12.53
C ARG A 197 4.89 -17.86 13.29
N GLN A 198 6.02 -18.07 12.63
CA GLN A 198 7.20 -18.71 13.21
C GLN A 198 8.28 -17.69 13.59
N ILE A 199 8.17 -16.43 13.15
CA ILE A 199 9.25 -15.45 13.33
C ILE A 199 9.45 -15.10 14.81
N GLY A 200 8.38 -15.05 15.61
CA GLY A 200 8.47 -14.82 17.05
C GLY A 200 9.32 -15.88 17.77
N ASP A 201 9.13 -17.16 17.42
CA ASP A 201 9.91 -18.27 17.98
C ASP A 201 11.36 -18.28 17.47
N LEU A 202 11.58 -17.91 16.21
CA LEU A 202 12.92 -17.86 15.60
C LEU A 202 13.76 -16.69 16.10
N LYS A 203 13.12 -15.58 16.46
CA LYS A 203 13.75 -14.32 16.87
C LYS A 203 13.04 -13.71 18.08
N PRO A 204 13.07 -14.40 19.25
CA PRO A 204 12.42 -13.93 20.45
C PRO A 204 13.01 -12.58 20.89
N GLU A 205 12.14 -11.64 21.24
CA GLU A 205 12.49 -10.32 21.79
C GLU A 205 13.50 -9.50 20.94
N PHE A 206 13.60 -9.81 19.64
CA PHE A 206 14.61 -9.20 18.78
C PHE A 206 14.23 -7.82 18.25
N TYR A 207 12.95 -7.57 17.98
CA TYR A 207 12.49 -6.36 17.31
C TYR A 207 11.95 -5.34 18.31
N ASP A 208 12.43 -4.10 18.21
CA ASP A 208 11.86 -2.96 18.95
C ASP A 208 10.45 -2.63 18.47
N LYS A 209 10.20 -2.80 17.16
CA LYS A 209 8.94 -2.46 16.50
C LYS A 209 8.53 -3.54 15.49
N VAL A 210 7.24 -3.88 15.50
CA VAL A 210 6.66 -4.82 14.54
C VAL A 210 5.42 -4.21 13.88
N LEU A 211 5.43 -4.18 12.55
CA LEU A 211 4.27 -3.87 11.73
C LEU A 211 3.62 -5.17 11.23
N VAL A 212 2.37 -5.39 11.64
CA VAL A 212 1.55 -6.53 11.19
C VAL A 212 0.42 -6.03 10.29
N ASP A 213 0.73 -5.82 9.00
CA ASP A 213 -0.27 -5.59 7.96
C ASP A 213 -0.80 -6.93 7.42
N ALA A 214 -1.57 -7.62 8.25
CA ALA A 214 -1.96 -9.00 8.01
C ALA A 214 -2.78 -9.18 6.71
N PRO A 215 -2.65 -10.33 6.02
CA PRO A 215 -3.49 -10.65 4.87
C PRO A 215 -4.97 -10.56 5.25
N CYS A 216 -5.74 -9.81 4.46
CA CYS A 216 -7.15 -9.56 4.70
C CYS A 216 -7.97 -9.77 3.43
N SER A 217 -9.29 -9.66 3.57
CA SER A 217 -10.23 -9.74 2.46
C SER A 217 -10.08 -8.61 1.45
N ASN A 218 -9.27 -7.58 1.73
CA ASN A 218 -8.96 -6.48 0.80
C ASN A 218 -10.22 -6.02 0.04
N ASP A 219 -11.26 -5.64 0.78
CA ASP A 219 -12.64 -5.53 0.30
C ASP A 219 -12.79 -4.68 -0.96
N ARG A 220 -12.04 -3.58 -1.01
CA ARG A 220 -11.96 -2.71 -2.20
C ARG A 220 -11.52 -3.49 -3.44
N SER A 221 -10.60 -4.42 -3.32
CA SER A 221 -10.16 -5.27 -4.43
C SER A 221 -11.13 -6.41 -4.70
N TRP A 222 -11.65 -7.07 -3.66
CA TRP A 222 -12.56 -8.22 -3.83
C TRP A 222 -13.90 -7.81 -4.44
N LEU A 223 -14.35 -6.57 -4.22
CA LEU A 223 -15.57 -6.04 -4.84
C LEU A 223 -15.50 -6.05 -6.37
N PHE A 224 -14.30 -5.98 -6.97
CA PHE A 224 -14.15 -5.96 -8.41
C PHE A 224 -13.55 -7.27 -8.90
N SER A 225 -14.42 -8.19 -9.31
CA SER A 225 -14.06 -9.48 -9.89
C SER A 225 -15.00 -9.79 -11.04
N SER A 226 -14.44 -10.23 -12.18
CA SER A 226 -15.21 -10.80 -13.28
C SER A 226 -15.53 -12.29 -13.05
N ASP A 227 -14.81 -12.95 -12.14
CA ASP A 227 -15.00 -14.36 -11.80
C ASP A 227 -15.85 -14.47 -10.53
N ILE A 228 -17.11 -14.88 -10.71
CA ILE A 228 -18.09 -15.07 -9.63
C ILE A 228 -17.78 -16.30 -8.79
N GLN A 229 -17.24 -17.37 -9.39
CA GLN A 229 -16.91 -18.60 -8.66
C GLN A 229 -15.75 -18.33 -7.70
N GLN A 230 -14.71 -17.67 -8.20
CA GLN A 230 -13.59 -17.25 -7.35
C GLN A 230 -14.03 -16.27 -6.27
N ALA A 231 -14.90 -15.32 -6.59
CA ALA A 231 -15.42 -14.37 -5.60
C ALA A 231 -16.21 -15.06 -4.49
N THR A 232 -17.06 -16.02 -4.83
CA THR A 232 -17.82 -16.84 -3.87
C THR A 232 -16.89 -17.65 -2.97
N LEU A 233 -15.87 -18.29 -3.55
CA LEU A 233 -14.88 -19.06 -2.78
C LEU A 233 -14.14 -18.18 -1.75
N ARG A 234 -13.73 -16.97 -2.17
CA ARG A 234 -13.09 -15.99 -1.27
C ARG A 234 -13.99 -15.60 -0.11
N LEU A 235 -15.29 -15.40 -0.33
CA LEU A 235 -16.25 -15.10 0.74
C LEU A 235 -16.38 -16.25 1.74
N ILE A 236 -16.38 -17.50 1.27
CA ILE A 236 -16.41 -18.69 2.14
C ILE A 236 -15.13 -18.75 3.00
N GLN A 237 -13.98 -18.56 2.37
CA GLN A 237 -12.66 -18.60 3.02
C GLN A 237 -12.37 -17.36 3.90
N ARG A 238 -13.16 -16.29 3.78
CA ARG A 238 -12.97 -15.05 4.55
C ARG A 238 -12.89 -15.28 6.06
N LYS A 239 -13.63 -16.28 6.57
CA LYS A 239 -13.61 -16.64 8.01
C LYS A 239 -12.29 -17.23 8.48
N GLU A 240 -11.53 -17.86 7.59
CA GLU A 240 -10.22 -18.44 7.93
C GLU A 240 -9.16 -17.35 8.09
N LEU A 241 -9.35 -16.19 7.44
CA LEU A 241 -8.43 -15.06 7.53
C LEU A 241 -8.32 -14.50 8.95
N SER A 242 -9.40 -14.47 9.73
CA SER A 242 -9.33 -13.96 11.10
C SER A 242 -8.50 -14.86 12.01
N SER A 243 -8.59 -16.18 11.83
CA SER A 243 -7.75 -17.16 12.54
C SER A 243 -6.28 -16.96 12.20
N LEU A 244 -5.97 -16.79 10.90
CA LEU A 244 -4.60 -16.51 10.46
C LEU A 244 -4.07 -15.16 11.00
N GLN A 245 -4.89 -14.10 10.96
CA GLN A 245 -4.53 -12.78 11.49
C GLN A 245 -4.21 -12.84 12.98
N PHE A 246 -4.98 -13.60 13.76
CA PHE A 246 -4.71 -13.81 15.18
C PHE A 246 -3.39 -14.57 15.40
N GLN A 247 -3.12 -15.60 14.61
CA GLN A 247 -1.86 -16.35 14.68
C GLN A 247 -0.64 -15.51 14.32
N LEU A 248 -0.78 -14.54 13.43
CA LEU A 248 0.31 -13.63 13.05
C LEU A 248 0.60 -12.55 14.08
N LEU A 249 -0.35 -12.25 14.97
CA LEU A 249 -0.20 -11.24 16.02
C LEU A 249 0.34 -11.80 17.34
N ARG A 250 0.23 -13.12 17.53
CA ARG A 250 0.66 -13.82 18.73
C ARG A 250 2.19 -13.96 18.78
#